data_AF-A0A813K0G8-F1
#
_entry.id   AF-A0A813K0G8-F1
#
_cell.length_a   1.000
_cell.length_b   1.000
_cell.length_c   1.000
_cell.angle_alpha   90.00
_cell.angle_beta   90.00
_cell.angle_gamma   90.00
#
_symmetry.space_group_name_H-M   'P 1'
#
loop_
_entity.id
_entity.type
_entity.pdbx_description
1 polymer ?
#
loop_
_entity_poly.entity_id
_entity_poly.type
_entity_poly.pdbx_seq_one_letter_code
_entity_poly.pdbx_strand_id
1 'polypeptide(L)'
;MSLPPALAVIWSILGEECSPACLNLLEPHLGVLVRAADVAGQQGDRRLRDFLRCLGQLHERAEQAEAAAKHWETQWTQAFRHVLDQRQDTNSSSLGYEVELRELREALAGVSAERDRLACIVRGREEELRTAERFRLQQELSQEDRLRLLDAAAHRRVRAGDEEYRKLEQRHFLESAVTGKLKEELRQLRLELSELQLERAQAKEQAASAKQYALDARSFVAEQLEEALEKQRKDLTQQLHLVRGAHQEELSGVIPRTQAAAVLGSFAELWRCGSTQHPGLHGRRAEQAVRELLRLGVGELLPPQGELIQEPLRRAVGDELARRLGDELACKLYDEGSAIAFDAPRDGLAGWAKATDGSELAVLRRHLPLRNRGTVLASENR
;
A
#
# COMPACT_ATOMS: atom_id res chain seq x y z
N MET A 1 -11.88 78.14 -162.59
CA MET A 1 -12.97 79.08 -162.93
C MET A 1 -12.38 80.48 -162.97
N SER A 2 -12.46 81.16 -164.11
CA SER A 2 -11.96 82.53 -164.25
C SER A 2 -12.84 83.48 -163.46
N LEU A 3 -12.32 83.99 -162.34
CA LEU A 3 -13.00 84.99 -161.52
C LEU A 3 -13.19 86.29 -162.34
N PRO A 4 -14.36 86.93 -162.27
CA PRO A 4 -14.56 88.27 -162.81
C PRO A 4 -13.45 89.23 -162.35
N PRO A 5 -12.90 90.10 -163.21
CA PRO A 5 -11.73 90.92 -162.87
C PRO A 5 -11.93 91.82 -161.64
N ALA A 6 -13.17 92.24 -161.36
CA ALA A 6 -13.50 92.98 -160.13
C ALA A 6 -13.38 92.13 -158.84
N LEU A 7 -13.62 90.81 -158.92
CA LEU A 7 -13.48 89.89 -157.81
C LEU A 7 -12.01 89.45 -157.61
N ALA A 8 -11.19 89.48 -158.66
CA ALA A 8 -9.76 89.18 -158.55
C ALA A 8 -9.02 90.21 -157.66
N VAL A 9 -9.40 91.49 -157.74
CA VAL A 9 -8.84 92.55 -156.89
C VAL A 9 -9.23 92.34 -155.41
N ILE A 10 -10.49 91.99 -155.15
CA ILE A 10 -10.98 91.71 -153.80
C ILE A 10 -10.27 90.48 -153.21
N TRP A 11 -10.08 89.42 -154.00
CA TRP A 11 -9.34 88.22 -153.57
C TRP A 11 -7.85 88.48 -153.29
N SER A 12 -7.20 89.35 -154.06
CA SER A 12 -5.82 89.76 -153.79
C SER A 12 -5.70 90.47 -152.43
N ILE A 13 -6.62 91.39 -152.15
CA ILE A 13 -6.64 92.14 -150.88
C ILE A 13 -6.93 91.22 -149.70
N LEU A 14 -7.84 90.27 -149.86
CA LEU A 14 -8.14 89.24 -148.86
C LEU A 14 -6.93 88.36 -148.55
N GLY A 15 -6.23 87.91 -149.59
CA GLY A 15 -5.01 87.10 -149.45
C GLY A 15 -3.85 87.84 -148.77
N GLU A 16 -3.80 89.17 -148.88
CA GLU A 16 -2.75 89.99 -148.25
C GLU A 16 -3.02 90.28 -146.77
N GLU A 17 -4.28 90.52 -146.37
CA GLU A 17 -4.60 91.05 -145.03
C GLU A 17 -5.20 90.01 -144.07
N CYS A 18 -5.55 88.81 -144.54
CA CYS A 18 -6.15 87.76 -143.71
C CYS A 18 -5.30 86.48 -143.71
N SER A 19 -5.15 85.84 -142.56
CA SER A 19 -4.52 84.52 -142.46
C SER A 19 -5.35 83.45 -143.20
N PRO A 20 -4.75 82.31 -143.59
CA PRO A 20 -5.48 81.23 -144.27
C PRO A 20 -6.71 80.72 -143.49
N ALA A 21 -6.61 80.68 -142.16
CA ALA A 21 -7.71 80.29 -141.27
C ALA A 21 -8.84 81.33 -141.26
N CYS A 22 -8.48 82.63 -141.21
CA CYS A 22 -9.44 83.73 -141.33
C CYS A 22 -10.16 83.71 -142.67
N LEU A 23 -9.42 83.44 -143.76
CA LEU A 23 -9.98 83.33 -145.11
C LEU A 23 -10.95 82.17 -145.24
N ASN A 24 -10.62 80.98 -144.71
CA ASN A 24 -11.53 79.84 -144.72
C ASN A 24 -12.86 80.12 -143.99
N LEU A 25 -12.83 80.95 -142.94
CA LEU A 25 -14.04 81.39 -142.24
C LEU A 25 -14.83 82.46 -143.01
N LEU A 26 -14.13 83.36 -143.70
CA LEU A 26 -14.74 84.46 -144.44
C LEU A 26 -15.27 84.05 -145.83
N GLU A 27 -14.64 83.09 -146.50
CA GLU A 27 -14.97 82.59 -147.84
C GLU A 27 -16.48 82.41 -148.10
N PRO A 28 -17.25 81.72 -147.24
CA PRO A 28 -18.70 81.56 -147.44
C PRO A 28 -19.51 82.87 -147.31
N HIS A 29 -18.93 83.93 -146.77
CA HIS A 29 -19.61 85.20 -146.44
C HIS A 29 -19.14 86.40 -147.28
N LEU A 30 -18.12 86.24 -148.14
CA LEU A 30 -17.54 87.32 -148.93
C LEU A 30 -18.54 88.02 -149.86
N GLY A 31 -19.47 87.27 -150.47
CA GLY A 31 -20.49 87.83 -151.37
C GLY A 31 -21.52 88.72 -150.66
N VAL A 32 -21.65 88.62 -149.34
CA VAL A 32 -22.54 89.46 -148.52
C VAL A 32 -21.80 90.70 -148.02
N LEU A 33 -20.51 90.57 -147.71
CA LEU A 33 -19.71 91.60 -147.06
C LEU A 33 -19.13 92.64 -148.04
N VAL A 34 -18.94 92.27 -149.31
CA VAL A 34 -18.30 93.14 -150.29
C VAL A 34 -19.11 93.17 -151.59
N ARG A 35 -19.82 94.29 -151.84
CA ARG A 35 -20.40 94.55 -153.16
C ARG A 35 -19.34 95.16 -154.05
N ALA A 36 -19.10 94.59 -155.23
CA ALA A 36 -18.07 95.07 -156.16
C ALA A 36 -18.20 96.56 -156.52
N ALA A 37 -19.42 97.13 -156.44
CA ALA A 37 -19.69 98.54 -156.66
C ALA A 37 -19.08 99.46 -155.58
N ASP A 38 -19.03 99.02 -154.32
CA ASP A 38 -18.52 99.82 -153.19
C ASP A 38 -16.98 99.87 -153.19
N VAL A 39 -16.33 98.99 -153.97
CA VAL A 39 -14.87 98.89 -154.14
C VAL A 39 -14.39 99.61 -155.40
N ALA A 40 -15.31 100.06 -156.27
CA ALA A 40 -14.99 100.77 -157.51
C ALA A 40 -14.56 102.23 -157.25
N GLY A 41 -13.40 102.41 -156.58
CA GLY A 41 -12.76 103.69 -156.30
C GLY A 41 -11.61 103.56 -155.29
N GLN A 42 -10.58 104.42 -155.37
CA GLN A 42 -9.39 104.35 -154.51
C GLN A 42 -9.68 104.46 -153.01
N GLN A 43 -10.79 105.10 -152.62
CA GLN A 43 -11.21 105.20 -151.21
C GLN A 43 -11.89 103.93 -150.69
N GLY A 44 -12.58 103.17 -151.57
CA GLY A 44 -13.24 101.91 -151.20
C GLY A 44 -12.25 100.78 -150.90
N ASP A 45 -11.19 100.69 -151.71
CA ASP A 45 -10.09 99.73 -151.52
C ASP A 45 -9.39 99.91 -150.16
N ARG A 46 -9.05 101.14 -149.77
CA ARG A 46 -8.41 101.42 -148.47
C ARG A 46 -9.28 101.03 -147.28
N ARG A 47 -10.58 101.37 -147.30
CA ARG A 47 -11.51 101.02 -146.21
C ARG A 47 -11.71 99.52 -146.10
N LEU A 48 -11.75 98.81 -147.23
CA LEU A 48 -11.84 97.35 -147.24
C LEU A 48 -10.58 96.71 -146.66
N ARG A 49 -9.39 97.21 -147.02
CA ARG A 49 -8.12 96.78 -146.40
C ARG A 49 -8.09 96.99 -144.90
N ASP A 50 -8.47 98.17 -144.42
CA ASP A 50 -8.48 98.46 -142.97
C ASP A 50 -9.46 97.54 -142.22
N PHE A 51 -10.63 97.27 -142.81
CA PHE A 51 -11.62 96.35 -142.24
C PHE A 51 -11.10 94.91 -142.20
N LEU A 52 -10.54 94.41 -143.30
CA LEU A 52 -9.99 93.06 -143.40
C LEU A 52 -8.77 92.86 -142.49
N ARG A 53 -7.90 93.86 -142.38
CA ARG A 53 -6.79 93.86 -141.44
C ARG A 53 -7.29 93.78 -140.00
N CYS A 54 -8.34 94.54 -139.66
CA CYS A 54 -8.95 94.48 -138.34
C CYS A 54 -9.55 93.09 -138.05
N LEU A 55 -10.25 92.49 -139.02
CA LEU A 55 -10.76 91.13 -138.90
C LEU A 55 -9.65 90.08 -138.77
N GLY A 56 -8.59 90.19 -139.57
CA GLY A 56 -7.42 89.31 -139.48
C GLY A 56 -6.77 89.38 -138.10
N GLN A 57 -6.52 90.58 -137.58
CA GLN A 57 -5.98 90.79 -136.23
C GLN A 57 -6.91 90.28 -135.13
N LEU A 58 -8.23 90.44 -135.27
CA LEU A 58 -9.20 89.89 -134.31
C LEU A 58 -9.19 88.36 -134.32
N HIS A 59 -9.10 87.74 -135.50
CA HIS A 59 -9.04 86.29 -135.64
C HIS A 59 -7.73 85.72 -135.06
N GLU A 60 -6.58 86.30 -135.37
CA GLU A 60 -5.30 85.88 -134.77
C GLU A 60 -5.30 86.00 -133.25
N ARG A 61 -5.88 87.08 -132.70
CA ARG A 61 -6.04 87.23 -131.25
C ARG A 61 -6.99 86.19 -130.66
N ALA A 62 -8.03 85.81 -131.38
CA ALA A 62 -8.94 84.75 -130.95
C ALA A 62 -8.26 83.37 -130.95
N GLU A 63 -7.48 83.03 -131.99
CA GLU A 63 -6.71 81.78 -132.04
C GLU A 63 -5.65 81.71 -130.94
N GLN A 64 -4.94 82.82 -130.69
CA GLN A 64 -3.98 82.90 -129.58
C GLN A 64 -4.65 82.74 -128.22
N ALA A 65 -5.84 83.32 -128.04
CA ALA A 65 -6.63 83.16 -126.82
C ALA A 65 -7.11 81.72 -126.64
N GLU A 66 -7.55 81.05 -127.71
CA GLU A 66 -7.95 79.64 -127.66
C GLU A 66 -6.77 78.71 -127.37
N ALA A 67 -5.62 78.95 -128.01
CA ALA A 67 -4.39 78.20 -127.74
C ALA A 67 -3.92 78.40 -126.29
N ALA A 68 -3.98 79.64 -125.78
CA ALA A 68 -3.68 79.93 -124.38
C ALA A 68 -4.67 79.23 -123.44
N ALA A 69 -5.97 79.25 -123.74
CA ALA A 69 -6.98 78.56 -122.94
C ALA A 69 -6.73 77.06 -122.86
N LYS A 70 -6.43 76.39 -123.99
CA LYS A 70 -6.07 74.96 -124.03
C LYS A 70 -4.77 74.68 -123.27
N HIS A 71 -3.78 75.55 -123.40
CA HIS A 71 -2.54 75.44 -122.63
C HIS A 71 -2.80 75.52 -121.12
N TRP A 72 -3.60 76.49 -120.68
CA TRP A 72 -3.96 76.62 -119.26
C TRP A 72 -4.82 75.46 -118.77
N GLU A 73 -5.75 74.95 -119.57
CA GLU A 73 -6.56 73.77 -119.24
C GLU A 73 -5.69 72.53 -119.02
N THR A 74 -4.73 72.29 -119.92
CA THR A 74 -3.80 71.15 -119.78
C THR A 74 -2.90 71.30 -118.55
N GLN A 75 -2.35 72.50 -118.31
CA GLN A 75 -1.54 72.76 -117.12
C GLN A 75 -2.33 72.59 -115.83
N TRP A 76 -3.56 73.12 -115.76
CA TRP A 76 -4.44 72.95 -114.60
C TRP A 76 -4.78 71.49 -114.35
N THR A 77 -5.12 70.74 -115.40
CA THR A 77 -5.47 69.33 -115.28
C THR A 77 -4.29 68.51 -114.76
N GLN A 78 -3.08 68.78 -115.26
CA GLN A 78 -1.86 68.10 -114.80
C GLN A 78 -1.49 68.48 -113.36
N ALA A 79 -1.54 69.77 -113.00
CA ALA A 79 -1.27 70.23 -111.64
C ALA A 79 -2.28 69.65 -110.64
N PHE A 80 -3.57 69.61 -111.00
CA PHE A 80 -4.61 69.06 -110.15
C PHE A 80 -4.44 67.56 -109.92
N ARG A 81 -4.10 66.79 -110.97
CA ARG A 81 -3.76 65.36 -110.83
C ARG A 81 -2.56 65.17 -109.90
N HIS A 82 -1.51 65.96 -110.08
CA HIS A 82 -0.32 65.85 -109.24
C HIS A 82 -0.61 66.12 -107.75
N VAL A 83 -1.46 67.12 -107.45
CA VAL A 83 -1.89 67.40 -106.08
C VAL A 83 -2.76 66.28 -105.51
N LEU A 84 -3.63 65.66 -106.32
CA LEU A 84 -4.44 64.52 -105.88
C LEU A 84 -3.57 63.29 -105.57
N ASP A 85 -2.59 62.99 -106.41
CA ASP A 85 -1.67 61.86 -106.22
C ASP A 85 -0.84 62.05 -104.94
N GLN A 86 -0.27 63.25 -104.74
CA GLN A 86 0.46 63.59 -103.51
C GLN A 86 -0.40 63.43 -102.25
N ARG A 87 -1.68 63.83 -102.31
CA ARG A 87 -2.61 63.66 -101.19
C ARG A 87 -2.93 62.20 -100.91
N GLN A 88 -3.07 61.37 -101.94
CA GLN A 88 -3.32 59.93 -101.76
C GLN A 88 -2.13 59.23 -101.09
N ASP A 89 -0.90 59.56 -101.50
CA ASP A 89 0.32 59.01 -100.90
C ASP A 89 0.48 59.45 -99.43
N THR A 90 0.23 60.72 -99.10
CA THR A 90 0.25 61.18 -97.70
C THR A 90 -0.83 60.56 -96.84
N ASN A 91 -2.01 60.27 -97.40
CA ASN A 91 -3.10 59.64 -96.66
C ASN A 91 -2.79 58.15 -96.39
N SER A 92 -2.18 57.44 -97.34
CA SER A 92 -1.77 56.04 -97.15
C SER A 92 -0.70 55.88 -96.07
N SER A 93 0.27 56.79 -96.02
CA SER A 93 1.31 56.80 -94.97
C SER A 93 0.75 57.18 -93.59
N SER A 94 -0.16 58.16 -93.51
CA SER A 94 -0.87 58.50 -92.27
C SER A 94 -1.67 57.31 -91.71
N LEU A 95 -2.36 56.55 -92.56
CA LEU A 95 -3.10 55.36 -92.16
C LEU A 95 -2.17 54.26 -91.62
N GLY A 96 -0.98 54.08 -92.22
CA GLY A 96 0.04 53.15 -91.70
C GLY A 96 0.49 53.50 -90.28
N TYR A 97 0.80 54.77 -90.03
CA TYR A 97 1.17 55.25 -88.69
C TYR A 97 0.03 55.11 -87.67
N GLU A 98 -1.22 55.33 -88.07
CA GLU A 98 -2.38 55.15 -87.19
C GLU A 98 -2.58 53.68 -86.79
N VAL A 99 -2.36 52.74 -87.71
CA VAL A 99 -2.39 51.30 -87.43
C VAL A 99 -1.26 50.91 -86.49
N GLU A 100 -0.02 51.33 -86.75
CA GLU A 100 1.12 51.07 -85.85
C GLU A 100 0.90 51.65 -84.45
N LEU A 101 0.38 52.88 -84.36
CA LEU A 101 0.04 53.51 -83.07
C LEU A 101 -1.07 52.74 -82.35
N ARG A 102 -2.05 52.21 -83.08
CA ARG A 102 -3.11 51.38 -82.50
C ARG A 102 -2.54 50.07 -81.97
N GLU A 103 -1.73 49.37 -82.75
CA GLU A 103 -1.09 48.11 -82.35
C GLU A 103 -0.17 48.32 -81.14
N LEU A 104 0.60 49.40 -81.10
CA LEU A 104 1.44 49.76 -79.95
C LEU A 104 0.61 50.10 -78.71
N ARG A 105 -0.53 50.78 -78.86
CA ARG A 105 -1.46 51.04 -77.74
C ARG A 105 -2.10 49.76 -77.22
N GLU A 106 -2.50 48.86 -78.12
CA GLU A 106 -3.05 47.54 -77.77
C GLU A 106 -1.99 46.68 -77.07
N ALA A 107 -0.75 46.66 -77.56
CA ALA A 107 0.37 45.98 -76.92
C ALA A 107 0.70 46.56 -75.54
N LEU A 108 0.73 47.89 -75.41
CA LEU A 108 0.95 48.57 -74.12
C LEU A 108 -0.16 48.23 -73.13
N ALA A 109 -1.42 48.24 -73.57
CA ALA A 109 -2.55 47.84 -72.75
C ALA A 109 -2.41 46.37 -72.30
N GLY A 110 -2.05 45.46 -73.20
CA GLY A 110 -1.77 44.06 -72.88
C GLY A 110 -0.66 43.88 -71.83
N VAL A 111 0.46 44.60 -71.98
CA VAL A 111 1.57 44.57 -71.01
C VAL A 111 1.14 45.15 -69.66
N SER A 112 0.37 46.23 -69.64
CA SER A 112 -0.14 46.80 -68.39
C SER A 112 -1.09 45.84 -67.67
N ALA A 113 -1.96 45.14 -68.40
CA ALA A 113 -2.87 44.14 -67.84
C ALA A 113 -2.10 42.96 -67.25
N GLU A 114 -1.06 42.46 -67.93
CA GLU A 114 -0.24 41.36 -67.42
C GLU A 114 0.61 41.82 -66.22
N ARG A 115 1.14 43.04 -66.22
CA ARG A 115 1.81 43.64 -65.05
C ARG A 115 0.86 43.67 -63.85
N ASP A 116 -0.37 44.14 -64.03
CA ASP A 116 -1.34 44.25 -62.94
C ASP A 116 -1.78 42.86 -62.44
N ARG A 117 -1.93 41.89 -63.34
CA ARG A 117 -2.16 40.48 -63.02
C ARG A 117 -1.02 39.91 -62.18
N LEU A 118 0.23 40.08 -62.62
CA LEU A 118 1.40 39.61 -61.91
C LEU A 118 1.54 40.29 -60.54
N ALA A 119 1.26 41.59 -60.45
CA ALA A 119 1.24 42.31 -59.17
C ALA A 119 0.18 41.74 -58.21
N CYS A 120 -1.01 41.36 -58.70
CA CYS A 120 -2.00 40.64 -57.90
C CYS A 120 -1.50 39.26 -57.44
N ILE A 121 -0.85 38.48 -58.31
CA ILE A 121 -0.30 37.17 -57.95
C ILE A 121 0.80 37.30 -56.89
N VAL A 122 1.70 38.28 -57.04
CA VAL A 122 2.77 38.56 -56.07
C VAL A 122 2.16 38.95 -54.72
N ARG A 123 1.19 39.87 -54.68
CA ARG A 123 0.50 40.23 -53.44
C ARG A 123 -0.19 39.05 -52.78
N GLY A 124 -0.90 38.22 -53.55
CA GLY A 124 -1.54 37.00 -53.04
C GLY A 124 -0.53 36.04 -52.41
N ARG A 125 0.60 35.80 -53.08
CA ARG A 125 1.68 34.97 -52.54
C ARG A 125 2.34 35.57 -51.30
N GLU A 126 2.53 36.89 -51.25
CA GLU A 126 3.07 37.55 -50.05
C GLU A 126 2.12 37.41 -48.85
N GLU A 127 0.81 37.51 -49.07
CA GLU A 127 -0.20 37.31 -48.03
C GLU A 127 -0.26 35.85 -47.56
N GLU A 128 -0.18 34.88 -48.48
CA GLU A 128 -0.07 33.45 -48.17
C GLU A 128 1.19 33.15 -47.35
N LEU A 129 2.34 33.71 -47.74
CA LEU A 129 3.59 33.52 -46.99
C LEU A 129 3.51 34.16 -45.60
N ARG A 130 3.00 35.39 -45.48
CA ARG A 130 2.82 36.06 -44.18
C ARG A 130 1.87 35.29 -43.27
N THR A 131 0.80 34.71 -43.80
CA THR A 131 -0.14 33.91 -43.01
C THR A 131 0.44 32.57 -42.60
N ALA A 132 1.18 31.90 -43.49
CA ALA A 132 1.91 30.67 -43.18
C ALA A 132 3.00 30.91 -42.11
N GLU A 133 3.75 32.00 -42.20
CA GLU A 133 4.75 32.38 -41.19
C GLU A 133 4.11 32.65 -39.83
N ARG A 134 3.00 33.40 -39.79
CA ARG A 134 2.25 33.64 -38.54
C ARG A 134 1.75 32.33 -37.93
N PHE A 135 1.21 31.44 -38.75
CA PHE A 135 0.74 30.13 -38.27
C PHE A 135 1.90 29.29 -37.73
N ARG A 136 3.06 29.27 -38.41
CA ARG A 136 4.25 28.57 -37.95
C ARG A 136 4.74 29.12 -36.61
N LEU A 137 4.84 30.45 -36.48
CA LEU A 137 5.24 31.10 -35.23
C LEU A 137 4.25 30.81 -34.09
N GLN A 138 2.95 30.83 -34.38
CA GLN A 138 1.92 30.47 -33.40
C GLN A 138 2.04 29.00 -32.97
N GLN A 139 2.34 28.10 -33.91
CA GLN A 139 2.57 26.70 -33.63
C GLN A 139 3.83 26.51 -32.77
N GLU A 140 4.94 27.17 -33.10
CA GLU A 140 6.19 27.16 -32.32
C GLU A 140 5.96 27.65 -30.89
N LEU A 141 5.27 28.79 -30.69
CA LEU A 141 4.90 29.30 -29.37
C LEU A 141 4.03 28.31 -28.58
N SER A 142 3.03 27.71 -29.23
CA SER A 142 2.17 26.72 -28.57
C SER A 142 2.93 25.45 -28.16
N GLN A 143 3.93 25.04 -28.96
CA GLN A 143 4.81 23.93 -28.63
C GLN A 143 5.72 24.29 -27.46
N GLU A 144 6.28 25.50 -27.45
CA GLU A 144 7.11 25.99 -26.37
C GLU A 144 6.33 26.04 -25.04
N ASP A 145 5.10 26.56 -25.05
CA ASP A 145 4.24 26.58 -23.86
C ASP A 145 3.90 25.17 -23.38
N ARG A 146 3.64 24.23 -24.29
CA ARG A 146 3.43 22.82 -23.95
C ARG A 146 4.67 22.19 -23.32
N LEU A 147 5.85 22.47 -23.85
CA LEU A 147 7.11 21.99 -23.29
C LEU A 147 7.37 22.57 -21.90
N ARG A 148 7.12 23.88 -21.70
CA ARG A 148 7.21 24.52 -20.38
C ARG A 148 6.27 23.89 -19.36
N LEU A 149 5.04 23.57 -19.76
CA LEU A 149 4.08 22.88 -18.88
C LEU A 149 4.54 21.47 -18.51
N LEU A 150 5.06 20.71 -19.48
CA LEU A 150 5.60 19.38 -19.24
C LEU A 150 6.83 19.42 -18.32
N ASP A 151 7.72 20.39 -18.53
CA ASP A 151 8.90 20.58 -17.70
C ASP A 151 8.52 20.97 -16.26
N ALA A 152 7.57 21.89 -16.09
CA ALA A 152 7.04 22.23 -14.78
C ALA A 152 6.34 21.05 -14.07
N ALA A 153 5.71 20.15 -14.82
CA ALA A 153 5.13 18.92 -14.27
C ALA A 153 6.21 17.90 -13.88
N ALA A 154 7.26 17.76 -14.69
CA ALA A 154 8.42 16.90 -14.40
C ALA A 154 9.13 17.37 -13.12
N HIS A 155 9.43 18.67 -13.01
CA HIS A 155 10.01 19.26 -11.80
C HIS A 155 9.17 19.03 -10.55
N ARG A 156 7.83 19.14 -10.66
CA ARG A 156 6.92 18.83 -9.55
C ARG A 156 6.99 17.35 -9.13
N ARG A 157 7.05 16.43 -10.10
CA ARG A 157 7.20 14.99 -9.82
C ARG A 157 8.53 14.66 -9.16
N VAL A 158 9.63 15.26 -9.64
CA VAL A 158 10.96 15.09 -9.04
C VAL A 158 10.95 15.59 -7.60
N ARG A 159 10.44 16.80 -7.34
CA ARG A 159 10.33 17.33 -5.97
C ARG A 159 9.48 16.45 -5.05
N ALA A 160 8.34 15.95 -5.53
CA ALA A 160 7.52 15.03 -4.76
C ALA A 160 8.27 13.71 -4.44
N GLY A 161 9.00 13.18 -5.43
CA GLY A 161 9.87 12.01 -5.24
C GLY A 161 10.99 12.26 -4.22
N ASP A 162 11.64 13.43 -4.26
CA ASP A 162 12.67 13.82 -3.30
C ASP A 162 12.11 13.94 -1.87
N GLU A 163 10.90 14.47 -1.71
CA GLU A 163 10.22 14.54 -0.42
C GLU A 163 9.86 13.15 0.12
N GLU A 164 9.37 12.25 -0.73
CA GLU A 164 9.11 10.85 -0.36
C GLU A 164 10.40 10.12 0.01
N TYR A 165 11.47 10.31 -0.77
CA TYR A 165 12.79 9.74 -0.50
C TYR A 165 13.32 10.20 0.87
N ARG A 166 13.27 11.51 1.17
CA ARG A 166 13.66 12.04 2.50
C ARG A 166 12.84 11.45 3.64
N LYS A 167 11.53 11.25 3.45
CA LYS A 167 10.67 10.58 4.45
C LYS A 167 11.09 9.13 4.66
N LEU A 168 11.44 8.41 3.60
CA LEU A 168 11.94 7.04 3.68
C LEU A 168 13.30 6.99 4.38
N GLU A 169 14.23 7.89 4.09
CA GLU A 169 15.51 7.99 4.80
C GLU A 169 15.31 8.24 6.29
N GLN A 170 14.41 9.15 6.67
CA GLN A 170 14.07 9.40 8.07
C GLN A 170 13.47 8.16 8.75
N ARG A 171 12.56 7.44 8.08
CA ARG A 171 11.99 6.19 8.60
C ARG A 171 13.07 5.13 8.78
N HIS A 172 13.91 4.93 7.77
CA HIS A 172 15.01 3.98 7.84
C HIS A 172 15.98 4.34 8.98
N PHE A 173 16.29 5.62 9.18
CA PHE A 173 17.11 6.06 10.30
C PHE A 173 16.47 5.73 11.66
N LEU A 174 15.17 6.01 11.82
CA LEU A 174 14.43 5.69 13.04
C LEU A 174 14.37 4.16 13.28
N GLU A 175 14.09 3.38 12.24
CA GLU A 175 14.09 1.91 12.30
C GLU A 175 15.48 1.36 12.64
N SER A 176 16.54 1.93 12.06
CA SER A 176 17.92 1.58 12.41
C SER A 176 18.24 1.90 13.87
N ALA A 177 17.73 3.01 14.40
CA ALA A 177 17.90 3.36 15.81
C ALA A 177 17.14 2.40 16.73
N VAL A 178 15.89 2.04 16.38
CA VAL A 178 15.08 1.08 17.13
C VAL A 178 15.70 -0.31 17.12
N THR A 179 16.13 -0.79 15.95
CA THR A 179 16.83 -2.08 15.84
C THR A 179 18.15 -2.08 16.62
N GLY A 180 18.87 -0.97 16.67
CA GLY A 180 20.03 -0.79 17.54
C GLY A 180 19.69 -0.96 19.03
N LYS A 181 18.62 -0.30 19.50
CA LYS A 181 18.14 -0.45 20.90
C LYS A 181 17.70 -1.88 21.21
N LEU A 182 16.91 -2.52 20.33
CA LEU A 182 16.46 -3.89 20.52
C LEU A 182 17.63 -4.90 20.54
N LYS A 183 18.69 -4.65 19.76
CA LYS A 183 19.92 -5.47 19.83
C LYS A 183 20.62 -5.33 21.18
N GLU A 184 20.66 -4.12 21.74
CA GLU A 184 21.23 -3.86 23.06
C GLU A 184 20.40 -4.50 24.17
N GLU A 185 19.07 -4.37 24.13
CA GLU A 185 18.15 -5.04 25.06
C GLU A 185 18.28 -6.57 24.97
N LEU A 186 18.36 -7.15 23.77
CA LEU A 186 18.59 -8.59 23.60
C LEU A 186 19.94 -9.03 24.17
N ARG A 187 20.97 -8.19 24.07
CA ARG A 187 22.28 -8.46 24.66
C ARG A 187 22.21 -8.41 26.19
N GLN A 188 21.51 -7.43 26.77
CA GLN A 188 21.29 -7.34 28.21
C GLN A 188 20.52 -8.54 28.74
N LEU A 189 19.39 -8.91 28.12
CA LEU A 189 18.61 -10.09 28.49
C LEU A 189 19.41 -11.40 28.41
N ARG A 190 20.31 -11.53 27.43
CA ARG A 190 21.21 -12.69 27.35
C ARG A 190 22.20 -12.76 28.51
N LEU A 191 22.72 -11.61 28.95
CA LEU A 191 23.60 -11.53 30.12
C LEU A 191 22.83 -11.89 31.39
N GLU A 192 21.67 -11.27 31.63
CA GLU A 192 20.80 -11.58 32.78
C GLU A 192 20.40 -13.06 32.81
N LEU A 193 20.05 -13.64 31.67
CA LEU A 193 19.71 -15.06 31.58
C LEU A 193 20.92 -15.96 31.91
N SER A 194 22.13 -15.57 31.50
CA SER A 194 23.35 -16.30 31.85
C SER A 194 23.69 -16.21 33.34
N GLU A 195 23.46 -15.05 33.97
CA GLU A 195 23.61 -14.84 35.41
C GLU A 195 22.60 -15.69 36.19
N LEU A 196 21.32 -15.66 35.81
CA LEU A 196 20.28 -16.48 36.42
C LEU A 196 20.54 -17.99 36.24
N GLN A 197 21.11 -18.40 35.11
CA GLN A 197 21.53 -19.79 34.89
C GLN A 197 22.66 -20.19 35.84
N LEU A 198 23.64 -19.30 36.06
CA LEU A 198 24.73 -19.50 37.01
C LEU A 198 24.20 -19.57 38.45
N GLU A 199 23.35 -18.63 38.85
CA GLU A 199 22.70 -18.62 40.17
C GLU A 199 21.88 -19.89 40.39
N ARG A 200 21.12 -20.33 39.38
CA ARG A 200 20.35 -21.58 39.45
C ARG A 200 21.27 -22.80 39.57
N ALA A 201 22.42 -22.82 38.90
CA ALA A 201 23.39 -23.89 39.03
C ALA A 201 23.99 -23.93 40.44
N GLN A 202 24.39 -22.78 40.99
CA GLN A 202 24.88 -22.65 42.36
C GLN A 202 23.83 -23.06 43.38
N ALA A 203 22.58 -22.60 43.22
CA ALA A 203 21.47 -22.99 44.11
C ALA A 203 21.18 -24.49 44.04
N LYS A 204 21.28 -25.12 42.86
CA LYS A 204 21.17 -26.58 42.72
C LYS A 204 22.32 -27.31 43.42
N GLU A 205 23.54 -26.81 43.32
CA GLU A 205 24.71 -27.38 43.98
C GLU A 205 24.61 -27.25 45.50
N GLN A 206 24.18 -26.09 46.00
CA GLN A 206 23.88 -25.87 47.43
C GLN A 206 22.73 -26.76 47.92
N ALA A 207 21.67 -26.94 47.13
CA ALA A 207 20.59 -27.85 47.48
C ALA A 207 21.06 -29.32 47.50
N ALA A 208 21.95 -29.71 46.58
CA ALA A 208 22.53 -31.05 46.55
C ALA A 208 23.44 -31.30 47.76
N SER A 209 24.31 -30.34 48.11
CA SER A 209 25.17 -30.46 49.29
C SER A 209 24.35 -30.46 50.58
N ALA A 210 23.35 -29.60 50.71
CA ALA A 210 22.43 -29.61 51.86
C ALA A 210 21.66 -30.93 51.98
N LYS A 211 21.24 -31.51 50.85
CA LYS A 211 20.61 -32.85 50.82
C LYS A 211 21.60 -33.93 51.29
N GLN A 212 22.85 -33.86 50.85
CA GLN A 212 23.91 -34.78 51.28
C GLN A 212 24.13 -34.68 52.80
N TYR A 213 24.32 -33.47 53.33
CA TYR A 213 24.42 -33.22 54.77
C TYR A 213 23.22 -33.76 55.55
N ALA A 214 22.00 -33.59 55.04
CA ALA A 214 20.80 -34.11 55.69
C ALA A 214 20.75 -35.66 55.70
N LEU A 215 21.23 -36.31 54.64
CA LEU A 215 21.36 -37.76 54.57
C LEU A 215 22.43 -38.27 55.55
N ASP A 216 23.60 -37.63 55.57
CA ASP A 216 24.70 -37.98 56.46
C ASP A 216 24.34 -37.76 57.94
N ALA A 217 23.64 -36.67 58.25
CA ALA A 217 23.11 -36.42 59.59
C ALA A 217 22.07 -37.48 59.97
N ARG A 218 21.23 -37.92 59.03
CA ARG A 218 20.24 -38.96 59.26
C ARG A 218 20.90 -40.32 59.51
N SER A 219 21.93 -40.69 58.76
CA SER A 219 22.67 -41.94 59.00
C SER A 219 23.39 -41.89 60.34
N PHE A 220 24.03 -40.77 60.69
CA PHE A 220 24.68 -40.59 61.98
C PHE A 220 23.68 -40.73 63.14
N VAL A 221 22.51 -40.08 63.06
CA VAL A 221 21.47 -40.21 64.08
C VAL A 221 20.92 -41.65 64.16
N ALA A 222 20.79 -42.34 63.03
CA ALA A 222 20.38 -43.75 63.01
C ALA A 222 21.42 -44.65 63.70
N GLU A 223 22.71 -44.47 63.41
CA GLU A 223 23.80 -45.18 64.07
C GLU A 223 23.82 -44.91 65.59
N GLN A 224 23.69 -43.65 66.01
CA GLN A 224 23.63 -43.28 67.43
C GLN A 224 22.40 -43.88 68.14
N LEU A 225 21.25 -43.95 67.45
CA LEU A 225 20.05 -44.60 67.98
C LEU A 225 20.23 -46.12 68.10
N GLU A 226 20.83 -46.77 67.10
CA GLU A 226 21.14 -48.20 67.15
C GLU A 226 22.12 -48.52 68.29
N GLU A 227 23.19 -47.73 68.44
CA GLU A 227 24.13 -47.87 69.56
C GLU A 227 23.46 -47.68 70.93
N ALA A 228 22.58 -46.69 71.06
CA ALA A 228 21.83 -46.45 72.30
C ALA A 228 20.85 -47.59 72.62
N LEU A 229 20.14 -48.11 71.61
CA LEU A 229 19.23 -49.24 71.75
C LEU A 229 19.98 -50.54 72.08
N GLU A 230 21.15 -50.77 71.51
CA GLU A 230 21.99 -51.91 71.88
C GLU A 230 22.50 -51.84 73.32
N LYS A 231 22.92 -50.64 73.78
CA LYS A 231 23.29 -50.42 75.18
C LYS A 231 22.10 -50.70 76.11
N GLN A 232 20.93 -50.13 75.81
CA GLN A 232 19.71 -50.33 76.59
C GLN A 232 19.30 -51.81 76.63
N ARG A 233 19.44 -52.54 75.52
CA ARG A 233 19.18 -53.99 75.47
C ARG A 233 20.14 -54.77 76.37
N LYS A 234 21.45 -54.48 76.32
CA LYS A 234 22.47 -55.14 77.15
C LYS A 234 22.22 -54.90 78.64
N ASP A 235 21.82 -53.70 79.02
CA ASP A 235 21.48 -53.36 80.42
C ASP A 235 20.22 -54.10 80.91
N LEU A 236 19.19 -54.20 80.07
CA LEU A 236 17.97 -54.96 80.37
C LEU A 236 18.21 -56.46 80.55
N THR A 237 19.05 -57.08 79.72
CA THR A 237 19.40 -58.50 79.89
C THR A 237 20.18 -58.75 81.18
N GLN A 238 21.05 -57.82 81.59
CA GLN A 238 21.77 -57.92 82.85
C GLN A 238 20.84 -57.79 84.07
N GLN A 239 19.87 -56.88 84.04
CA GLN A 239 18.88 -56.73 85.11
C GLN A 239 17.98 -57.97 85.26
N LEU A 240 17.55 -58.58 84.15
CA LEU A 240 16.75 -59.81 84.19
C LEU A 240 17.50 -61.01 84.79
N HIS A 241 18.82 -61.09 84.59
CA HIS A 241 19.63 -62.15 85.21
C HIS A 241 19.75 -61.99 86.73
N LEU A 242 19.84 -60.76 87.24
CA LEU A 242 19.90 -60.48 88.68
C LEU A 242 18.56 -60.80 89.38
N VAL A 243 17.43 -60.48 88.75
CA VAL A 243 16.09 -60.78 89.30
C VAL A 243 15.80 -62.28 89.34
N ARG A 244 16.27 -63.06 88.35
CA ARG A 244 16.13 -64.53 88.36
C ARG A 244 16.96 -65.21 89.44
N GLY A 245 18.11 -64.67 89.82
CA GLY A 245 18.92 -65.19 90.92
C GLY A 245 18.25 -65.03 92.29
N ALA A 246 17.60 -63.88 92.53
CA ALA A 246 16.95 -63.58 93.81
C ALA A 246 15.69 -64.42 94.09
N HIS A 247 14.92 -64.82 93.07
CA HIS A 247 13.68 -65.59 93.24
C HIS A 247 13.86 -67.11 93.40
N GLN A 248 15.07 -67.65 93.22
CA GLN A 248 15.34 -69.08 93.44
C GLN A 248 15.72 -69.41 94.89
N GLU A 249 16.08 -68.43 95.72
CA GLU A 249 16.53 -68.63 97.11
C GLU A 249 15.41 -68.40 98.17
N GLU A 250 14.30 -67.73 97.83
CA GLU A 250 13.25 -67.37 98.81
C GLU A 250 12.04 -68.33 98.90
N LEU A 251 11.93 -69.37 98.06
CA LEU A 251 10.76 -70.27 98.00
C LEU A 251 11.07 -71.75 98.30
N SER A 252 11.86 -72.03 99.35
CA SER A 252 12.02 -73.38 99.91
C SER A 252 11.46 -73.51 101.34
N GLY A 253 10.31 -72.88 101.61
CA GLY A 253 9.57 -72.95 102.88
C GLY A 253 8.29 -73.79 102.78
N VAL A 254 8.41 -75.08 103.08
CA VAL A 254 7.40 -75.98 103.70
C VAL A 254 5.90 -75.72 103.38
N ILE A 255 5.42 -76.23 102.24
CA ILE A 255 4.03 -76.70 102.15
C ILE A 255 4.09 -78.24 102.22
N PRO A 256 3.59 -78.88 103.29
CA PRO A 256 3.46 -80.32 103.37
C PRO A 256 2.73 -80.86 102.13
N ARG A 257 3.26 -81.93 101.51
CA ARG A 257 2.71 -82.49 100.26
C ARG A 257 1.23 -82.85 100.37
N THR A 258 0.76 -83.17 101.57
CA THR A 258 -0.65 -83.42 101.90
C THR A 258 -1.50 -82.16 101.87
N GLN A 259 -0.98 -81.01 102.32
CA GLN A 259 -1.64 -79.71 102.20
C GLN A 259 -1.66 -79.23 100.75
N ALA A 260 -0.56 -79.33 100.00
CA ALA A 260 -0.55 -78.96 98.58
C ALA A 260 -1.54 -79.79 97.75
N ALA A 261 -1.65 -81.10 98.03
CA ALA A 261 -2.62 -81.97 97.37
C ALA A 261 -4.08 -81.63 97.74
N ALA A 262 -4.34 -81.27 99.00
CA ALA A 262 -5.67 -80.82 99.43
C ALA A 262 -6.07 -79.49 98.77
N VAL A 263 -5.15 -78.53 98.70
CA VAL A 263 -5.36 -77.22 98.06
C VAL A 263 -5.59 -77.37 96.56
N LEU A 264 -4.76 -78.14 95.86
CA LEU A 264 -4.97 -78.45 94.45
C LEU A 264 -6.27 -79.23 94.22
N GLY A 265 -6.66 -80.10 95.15
CA GLY A 265 -7.93 -80.83 95.13
C GLY A 265 -9.14 -79.89 95.19
N SER A 266 -9.22 -79.05 96.21
CA SER A 266 -10.32 -78.09 96.36
C SER A 266 -10.32 -77.02 95.25
N PHE A 267 -9.15 -76.61 94.73
CA PHE A 267 -9.06 -75.70 93.59
C PHE A 267 -9.51 -76.35 92.27
N ALA A 268 -9.11 -77.61 92.03
CA ALA A 268 -9.59 -78.36 90.87
C ALA A 268 -11.10 -78.62 90.96
N GLU A 269 -11.65 -78.87 92.15
CA GLU A 269 -13.08 -79.04 92.38
C GLU A 269 -13.87 -77.75 92.09
N LEU A 270 -13.34 -76.59 92.48
CA LEU A 270 -13.89 -75.28 92.13
C LEU A 270 -13.95 -75.08 90.61
N TRP A 271 -12.86 -75.38 89.89
CA TRP A 271 -12.81 -75.29 88.42
C TRP A 271 -13.70 -76.34 87.73
N ARG A 272 -13.87 -77.53 88.29
CA ARG A 272 -14.83 -78.53 87.80
C ARG A 272 -16.27 -78.05 87.93
N CYS A 273 -16.62 -77.41 89.06
CA CYS A 273 -17.96 -76.84 89.23
C CYS A 273 -18.22 -75.70 88.23
N GLY A 274 -17.21 -74.85 87.98
CA GLY A 274 -17.29 -73.74 87.03
C GLY A 274 -17.14 -74.10 85.55
N SER A 275 -16.88 -75.36 85.19
CA SER A 275 -16.76 -75.81 83.79
C SER A 275 -17.99 -76.58 83.29
N THR A 276 -19.04 -76.70 84.10
CA THR A 276 -20.29 -77.37 83.71
C THR A 276 -21.20 -76.44 82.89
N GLN A 277 -21.92 -76.97 81.89
CA GLN A 277 -22.71 -76.17 80.93
C GLN A 277 -24.02 -75.60 81.51
N HIS A 278 -24.35 -75.92 82.76
CA HIS A 278 -25.57 -75.46 83.43
C HIS A 278 -25.21 -74.61 84.66
N PRO A 279 -25.20 -73.27 84.55
CA PRO A 279 -24.92 -72.40 85.69
C PRO A 279 -25.94 -72.66 86.83
N GLY A 280 -25.45 -72.77 88.07
CA GLY A 280 -26.27 -72.97 89.27
C GLY A 280 -26.45 -74.42 89.75
N LEU A 281 -26.10 -75.44 88.96
CA LEU A 281 -26.33 -76.86 89.30
C LEU A 281 -25.40 -77.38 90.42
N HIS A 282 -24.17 -76.87 90.48
CA HIS A 282 -23.14 -77.25 91.47
C HIS A 282 -22.76 -76.13 92.43
N GLY A 283 -23.60 -75.10 92.54
CA GLY A 283 -23.28 -73.89 93.31
C GLY A 283 -22.87 -74.16 94.76
N ARG A 284 -23.58 -75.06 95.45
CA ARG A 284 -23.25 -75.46 96.83
C ARG A 284 -21.90 -76.17 96.95
N ARG A 285 -21.49 -76.94 95.93
CA ARG A 285 -20.18 -77.62 95.91
C ARG A 285 -19.04 -76.63 95.64
N ALA A 286 -19.25 -75.68 94.72
CA ALA A 286 -18.28 -74.62 94.46
C ALA A 286 -18.04 -73.76 95.70
N GLU A 287 -19.11 -73.34 96.38
CA GLU A 287 -19.03 -72.60 97.64
C GLU A 287 -18.30 -73.38 98.74
N GLN A 288 -18.56 -74.69 98.84
CA GLN A 288 -17.89 -75.56 99.81
C GLN A 288 -16.39 -75.72 99.49
N ALA A 289 -16.03 -75.84 98.21
CA ALA A 289 -14.63 -75.90 97.76
C ALA A 289 -13.87 -74.59 98.06
N VAL A 290 -14.50 -73.41 97.90
CA VAL A 290 -13.90 -72.13 98.30
C VAL A 290 -13.72 -72.06 99.82
N ARG A 291 -14.72 -72.49 100.59
CA ARG A 291 -14.59 -72.56 102.07
C ARG A 291 -13.50 -73.53 102.52
N GLU A 292 -13.30 -74.64 101.81
CA GLU A 292 -12.20 -75.56 102.06
C GLU A 292 -10.83 -74.95 101.73
N LEU A 293 -10.70 -74.24 100.61
CA LEU A 293 -9.46 -73.51 100.26
C LEU A 293 -9.08 -72.49 101.34
N LEU A 294 -10.07 -71.81 101.92
CA LEU A 294 -9.85 -70.86 103.01
C LEU A 294 -9.51 -71.55 104.34
N ARG A 295 -10.17 -72.67 104.67
CA ARG A 295 -9.82 -73.50 105.84
C ARG A 295 -8.41 -74.08 105.75
N LEU A 296 -7.89 -74.32 104.55
CA LEU A 296 -6.53 -74.81 104.32
C LEU A 296 -5.47 -73.70 104.45
N GLY A 297 -5.85 -72.47 104.82
CA GLY A 297 -4.92 -71.38 105.15
C GLY A 297 -4.28 -70.70 103.95
N VAL A 298 -4.81 -70.88 102.74
CA VAL A 298 -4.24 -70.32 101.49
C VAL A 298 -4.74 -68.89 101.19
N GLY A 299 -5.42 -68.26 102.15
CA GLY A 299 -6.07 -66.95 101.96
C GLY A 299 -5.14 -65.83 101.53
N GLU A 300 -3.84 -65.91 101.86
CA GLU A 300 -2.82 -64.93 101.44
C GLU A 300 -2.34 -65.13 99.98
N LEU A 301 -2.32 -66.36 99.49
CA LEU A 301 -1.88 -66.71 98.13
C LEU A 301 -3.03 -66.69 97.11
N LEU A 302 -4.23 -67.05 97.55
CA LEU A 302 -5.46 -67.05 96.77
C LEU A 302 -6.54 -66.30 97.55
N PRO A 303 -6.53 -64.95 97.50
CA PRO A 303 -7.55 -64.17 98.17
C PRO A 303 -8.94 -64.54 97.60
N PRO A 304 -9.98 -64.65 98.43
CA PRO A 304 -11.32 -65.05 97.97
C PRO A 304 -11.92 -64.05 96.97
N GLN A 305 -11.45 -62.81 96.97
CA GLN A 305 -11.79 -61.77 96.00
C GLN A 305 -10.96 -61.83 94.71
N GLY A 306 -9.89 -62.62 94.69
CA GLY A 306 -8.99 -62.75 93.55
C GLY A 306 -9.68 -63.43 92.36
N GLU A 307 -9.38 -62.94 91.16
CA GLU A 307 -9.94 -63.44 89.90
C GLU A 307 -9.75 -64.95 89.69
N LEU A 308 -8.68 -65.53 90.25
CA LEU A 308 -8.41 -66.98 90.18
C LEU A 308 -9.45 -67.84 90.93
N ILE A 309 -10.10 -67.29 91.96
CA ILE A 309 -11.21 -67.91 92.68
C ILE A 309 -12.55 -67.41 92.14
N GLN A 310 -12.66 -66.10 91.88
CA GLN A 310 -13.91 -65.47 91.48
C GLN A 310 -14.39 -65.93 90.11
N GLU A 311 -13.52 -66.13 89.13
CA GLU A 311 -13.93 -66.56 87.79
C GLU A 311 -14.63 -67.94 87.77
N PRO A 312 -14.05 -69.03 88.34
CA PRO A 312 -14.74 -70.31 88.38
C PRO A 312 -15.96 -70.30 89.32
N LEU A 313 -15.97 -69.48 90.38
CA LEU A 313 -17.12 -69.32 91.27
C LEU A 313 -18.29 -68.62 90.56
N ARG A 314 -18.04 -67.54 89.81
CA ARG A 314 -19.02 -66.82 88.99
C ARG A 314 -19.71 -67.76 87.99
N ARG A 315 -18.95 -68.65 87.37
CA ARG A 315 -19.51 -69.68 86.46
C ARG A 315 -20.39 -70.70 87.17
N ALA A 316 -20.11 -71.03 88.43
CA ALA A 316 -20.85 -72.03 89.19
C ALA A 316 -22.13 -71.49 89.87
N VAL A 317 -22.11 -70.27 90.41
CA VAL A 317 -23.22 -69.67 91.20
C VAL A 317 -23.81 -68.40 90.60
N GLY A 318 -23.19 -67.81 89.58
CA GLY A 318 -23.57 -66.51 89.02
C GLY A 318 -22.83 -65.33 89.67
N ASP A 319 -22.74 -64.22 88.93
CA ASP A 319 -21.90 -63.06 89.29
C ASP A 319 -22.24 -62.41 90.64
N GLU A 320 -23.52 -62.21 90.92
CA GLU A 320 -23.95 -61.56 92.18
C GLU A 320 -23.67 -62.43 93.40
N LEU A 321 -23.89 -63.74 93.30
CA LEU A 321 -23.64 -64.69 94.39
C LEU A 321 -22.16 -64.91 94.63
N ALA A 322 -21.34 -64.99 93.57
CA ALA A 322 -19.89 -65.14 93.68
C ALA A 322 -19.23 -63.92 94.34
N ARG A 323 -19.68 -62.69 93.98
CA ARG A 323 -19.21 -61.47 94.63
C ARG A 323 -19.62 -61.41 96.10
N ARG A 324 -20.89 -61.66 96.41
CA ARG A 324 -21.36 -61.71 97.82
C ARG A 324 -20.60 -62.74 98.65
N LEU A 325 -20.36 -63.94 98.11
CA LEU A 325 -19.55 -64.96 98.77
C LEU A 325 -18.09 -64.54 98.91
N GLY A 326 -17.51 -63.89 97.90
CA GLY A 326 -16.16 -63.34 97.96
C GLY A 326 -16.00 -62.30 99.06
N ASP A 327 -16.98 -61.41 99.20
CA ASP A 327 -17.01 -60.35 100.22
C ASP A 327 -17.28 -60.93 101.61
N GLU A 328 -18.27 -61.81 101.76
CA GLU A 328 -18.57 -62.50 103.03
C GLU A 328 -17.38 -63.32 103.54
N LEU A 329 -16.65 -63.99 102.65
CA LEU A 329 -15.50 -64.81 103.01
C LEU A 329 -14.25 -63.97 103.25
N ALA A 330 -14.07 -62.86 102.53
CA ALA A 330 -13.03 -61.89 102.84
C ALA A 330 -13.26 -61.28 104.23
N CYS A 331 -14.49 -60.86 104.56
CA CYS A 331 -14.83 -60.35 105.89
C CYS A 331 -14.53 -61.38 106.99
N LYS A 332 -14.80 -62.68 106.78
CA LYS A 332 -14.45 -63.73 107.74
C LYS A 332 -12.94 -63.91 107.94
N LEU A 333 -12.13 -63.77 106.89
CA LEU A 333 -10.66 -63.79 107.01
C LEU A 333 -10.13 -62.56 107.75
N TYR A 334 -10.81 -61.41 107.64
CA TYR A 334 -10.47 -60.18 108.35
C TYR A 334 -11.00 -60.15 109.81
N ASP A 335 -12.12 -60.83 110.11
CA ASP A 335 -12.70 -60.92 111.46
C ASP A 335 -12.06 -62.04 112.32
N GLU A 336 -11.60 -63.14 111.72
CA GLU A 336 -10.84 -64.21 112.41
C GLU A 336 -9.32 -63.93 112.49
N GLY A 337 -8.86 -62.81 111.91
CA GLY A 337 -7.47 -62.34 111.88
C GLY A 337 -7.14 -61.20 112.85
N SER A 338 -8.00 -60.89 113.83
CA SER A 338 -7.68 -59.96 114.93
C SER A 338 -6.80 -60.63 115.98
N ALA A 339 -5.50 -60.73 115.71
CA ALA A 339 -4.39 -60.73 116.70
C ALA A 339 -3.04 -61.10 116.06
N ILE A 340 -2.48 -60.25 115.19
CA ILE A 340 -1.02 -60.10 115.11
C ILE A 340 -0.70 -58.63 114.92
N ALA A 341 -0.32 -57.98 116.02
CA ALA A 341 0.49 -56.77 115.98
C ALA A 341 1.88 -57.15 115.48
N PHE A 342 2.41 -56.41 114.50
CA PHE A 342 3.85 -56.34 114.29
C PHE A 342 4.25 -54.88 114.11
N ASP A 343 4.98 -54.39 115.11
CA ASP A 343 5.73 -53.14 115.07
C ASP A 343 6.76 -53.17 113.92
N ALA A 344 7.00 -51.97 113.39
CA ALA A 344 7.85 -51.65 112.24
C ALA A 344 9.30 -52.20 112.31
N PRO A 345 10.02 -52.23 111.16
CA PRO A 345 10.88 -51.07 110.90
C PRO A 345 10.94 -50.61 109.42
N ARG A 346 11.45 -49.39 109.30
CA ARG A 346 11.82 -48.59 108.12
C ARG A 346 12.49 -49.34 106.95
N ASP A 347 12.27 -48.71 105.79
CA ASP A 347 13.06 -48.68 104.56
C ASP A 347 12.82 -49.76 103.49
N GLY A 348 12.39 -49.28 102.32
CA GLY A 348 12.43 -49.99 101.04
C GLY A 348 11.07 -50.25 100.43
N LEU A 349 10.90 -49.83 99.18
CA LEU A 349 9.84 -50.24 98.23
C LEU A 349 8.49 -49.48 98.32
N ALA A 350 8.55 -48.16 98.11
CA ALA A 350 7.47 -47.41 97.47
C ALA A 350 7.85 -47.13 96.00
N GLY A 351 7.84 -48.16 95.18
CA GLY A 351 7.71 -48.04 93.72
C GLY A 351 6.34 -48.61 93.35
N TRP A 352 5.70 -48.04 92.33
CA TRP A 352 4.42 -48.49 91.77
C TRP A 352 3.13 -47.99 92.46
N ALA A 353 3.06 -46.70 92.80
CA ALA A 353 1.80 -45.96 92.81
C ALA A 353 2.04 -44.44 92.88
N LYS A 354 2.31 -43.80 91.74
CA LYS A 354 2.06 -42.35 91.51
C LYS A 354 2.16 -42.05 90.02
N ALA A 355 1.12 -42.43 89.29
CA ALA A 355 0.89 -41.99 87.92
C ALA A 355 -0.56 -41.53 87.82
N THR A 356 -0.89 -40.45 88.52
CA THR A 356 -2.00 -39.53 88.21
C THR A 356 -1.86 -38.33 89.13
N ASP A 357 -1.10 -37.33 88.72
CA ASP A 357 -1.39 -35.94 89.08
C ASP A 357 -1.27 -35.13 87.81
N GLY A 358 -2.43 -34.65 87.35
CA GLY A 358 -2.54 -33.82 86.17
C GLY A 358 -2.08 -32.40 86.47
N SER A 359 -1.00 -31.97 85.81
CA SER A 359 -0.75 -30.55 85.57
C SER A 359 0.21 -30.28 84.41
N GLU A 360 0.12 -31.03 83.29
CA GLU A 360 0.77 -30.64 82.03
C GLU A 360 -0.16 -30.79 80.81
N LEU A 361 -1.46 -30.57 81.04
CA LEU A 361 -2.49 -30.38 80.00
C LEU A 361 -2.46 -28.94 79.42
N ALA A 362 -1.27 -28.41 79.12
CA ALA A 362 -1.10 -27.02 78.68
C ALA A 362 -0.33 -26.80 77.36
N VAL A 363 0.06 -27.84 76.60
CA VAL A 363 0.84 -27.63 75.35
C VAL A 363 0.20 -28.19 74.07
N LEU A 364 -0.90 -28.94 74.14
CA LEU A 364 -1.54 -29.53 72.94
C LEU A 364 -2.97 -29.03 72.67
N ARG A 365 -3.20 -27.71 72.65
CA ARG A 365 -4.36 -27.10 71.99
C ARG A 365 -4.03 -25.73 71.38
N ARG A 366 -3.29 -25.73 70.26
CA ARG A 366 -3.36 -24.70 69.21
C ARG A 366 -3.08 -25.35 67.85
N HIS A 367 -4.07 -26.06 67.33
CA HIS A 367 -4.18 -26.28 65.89
C HIS A 367 -5.27 -25.38 65.35
N LEU A 368 -4.83 -24.43 64.53
CA LEU A 368 -5.47 -23.69 63.43
C LEU A 368 -4.72 -22.35 63.32
N PRO A 369 -4.46 -21.76 62.12
CA PRO A 369 -5.27 -21.90 60.92
C PRO A 369 -4.51 -21.80 59.56
N LEU A 370 -5.29 -21.70 58.48
CA LEU A 370 -4.99 -21.07 57.18
C LEU A 370 -4.16 -21.85 56.15
N ARG A 371 -4.85 -22.78 55.48
CA ARG A 371 -4.58 -23.12 54.07
C ARG A 371 -5.20 -22.02 53.21
N ASN A 372 -4.38 -21.20 52.56
CA ASN A 372 -4.84 -20.34 51.46
C ASN A 372 -3.73 -20.09 50.42
N ARG A 373 -4.10 -20.38 49.16
CA ARG A 373 -3.56 -19.90 47.86
C ARG A 373 -2.11 -20.27 47.49
N GLY A 374 -1.82 -20.77 46.28
CA GLY A 374 -2.66 -21.00 45.10
C GLY A 374 -1.84 -21.52 43.90
N THR A 375 -2.57 -21.86 42.83
CA THR A 375 -2.17 -21.97 41.39
C THR A 375 -1.11 -23.04 41.05
N VAL A 376 -1.20 -23.84 39.99
CA VAL A 376 -1.56 -23.62 38.56
C VAL A 376 -1.99 -25.01 38.02
N LEU A 377 -3.01 -25.23 37.19
CA LEU A 377 -3.11 -24.97 35.75
C LEU A 377 -4.54 -25.35 35.31
N ALA A 378 -5.27 -24.39 34.73
CA ALA A 378 -6.35 -24.69 33.80
C ALA A 378 -5.79 -24.42 32.39
N SER A 379 -5.82 -25.48 31.60
CA SER A 379 -5.74 -25.45 30.15
C SER A 379 -7.05 -24.90 29.56
N GLU A 380 -6.93 -24.44 28.31
CA GLU A 380 -7.98 -24.35 27.28
C GLU A 380 -8.78 -23.05 27.07
N ASN A 381 -8.66 -22.60 25.80
CA ASN A 381 -9.69 -22.06 24.91
C ASN A 381 -10.25 -20.64 25.15
N ARG A 382 -9.62 -19.64 24.52
CA ARG A 382 -10.11 -18.93 23.31
C ARG A 382 -9.22 -17.74 22.96
#